data_AF-A0A0W4ZAV8-F1
#
_entry.id   AF-A0A0W4ZAV8-F1
#
_cell.length_a   1.000
_cell.length_b   1.000
_cell.length_c   1.000
_cell.angle_alpha   90.00
_cell.angle_beta   90.00
_cell.angle_gamma   90.00
#
_symmetry.space_group_name_H-M   'P 1'
#
loop_
_entity.id
_entity.type
_entity.pdbx_description
1 polymer ?
#
loop_
_entity_poly.entity_id
_entity_poly.type
_entity_poly.pdbx_seq_one_letter_code
_entity_poly.pdbx_strand_id
1 'polypeptide(L)'
;MDDIIEKIQLYRLPEGYLPKWNLIISIIAFFNTIQTYISLKLTQRVYSGAYDQVNPLGTRLFGTWTLVSVIIRFYGAYHMSNSV
;
A
#
# COMPACT_ATOMS: atom_id res chain seq x y z
N MET A 1 22.29 23.43 -9.74
CA MET A 1 20.90 23.94 -9.78
C MET A 1 20.02 22.91 -10.47
N ASP A 2 20.47 22.37 -11.60
CA ASP A 2 19.71 21.40 -12.40
C ASP A 2 19.46 20.05 -11.69
N ASP A 3 20.45 19.51 -10.97
CA ASP A 3 20.34 18.27 -10.20
C ASP A 3 19.30 18.33 -9.06
N ILE A 4 19.11 19.52 -8.48
CA ILE A 4 18.07 19.77 -7.47
C ILE A 4 16.69 19.81 -8.14
N ILE A 5 16.59 20.45 -9.30
CA ILE A 5 15.35 20.54 -10.06
C ILE A 5 14.95 19.15 -10.57
N GLU A 6 15.89 18.33 -11.05
CA GLU A 6 15.65 16.96 -11.47
C GLU A 6 15.14 16.08 -10.32
N LYS A 7 15.74 16.19 -9.12
CA LYS A 7 15.20 15.53 -7.92
C LYS A 7 13.80 16.01 -7.57
N ILE A 8 13.53 17.31 -7.66
CA ILE A 8 12.19 17.86 -7.41
C ILE A 8 11.18 17.31 -8.42
N GLN A 9 11.56 17.16 -9.69
CA GLN A 9 10.73 16.55 -10.73
C GLN A 9 10.52 15.05 -10.48
N LEU A 10 11.53 14.32 -10.01
CA LEU A 10 11.44 12.91 -9.61
C LEU A 10 10.45 12.70 -8.44
N TYR A 11 10.41 13.63 -7.48
CA TYR A 11 9.46 13.59 -6.36
C TYR A 11 8.08 14.17 -6.72
N ARG A 12 7.90 14.71 -7.93
CA ARG A 12 6.64 15.30 -8.37
C ARG A 12 5.64 14.19 -8.69
N LEU A 13 4.54 14.15 -7.96
CA LEU A 13 3.43 13.26 -8.30
C LEU A 13 2.87 13.63 -9.68
N PRO A 14 2.61 12.65 -10.56
CA PRO A 14 1.97 12.86 -11.85
C PRO A 14 0.65 13.63 -11.73
N GLU A 15 0.33 14.43 -12.74
CA GLU A 15 -0.92 15.18 -12.76
C GLU A 15 -2.11 14.23 -12.96
N GLY A 16 -3.00 14.19 -11.96
CA GLY A 16 -4.19 13.32 -11.97
C GLY A 16 -4.66 12.93 -10.56
N TYR A 17 -5.92 12.53 -10.44
CA TYR A 17 -6.47 12.04 -9.17
C TYR A 17 -6.03 10.60 -8.86
N LEU A 18 -5.76 9.81 -9.89
CA LEU A 18 -5.45 8.38 -9.78
C LEU A 18 -4.07 8.10 -9.11
N PRO A 19 -2.97 8.83 -9.43
CA PRO A 19 -1.70 8.70 -8.72
C PRO A 19 -1.82 9.08 -7.24
N LYS A 20 -2.53 10.17 -6.95
CA LYS A 20 -2.79 10.64 -5.57
C LYS A 20 -3.59 9.61 -4.77
N TRP A 21 -4.61 9.01 -5.39
CA TRP A 21 -5.41 7.94 -4.78
C TRP A 21 -4.56 6.69 -4.48
N ASN A 22 -3.71 6.27 -5.42
CA ASN A 22 -2.81 5.14 -5.19
C ASN A 22 -1.84 5.41 -4.03
N LEU A 23 -1.36 6.64 -3.88
CA LEU A 23 -0.50 7.01 -2.74
C LEU A 23 -1.25 6.93 -1.40
N ILE A 24 -2.49 7.44 -1.34
CA ILE A 24 -3.35 7.34 -0.14
C ILE A 24 -3.60 5.87 0.22
N ILE A 25 -4.01 5.05 -0.74
CA ILE A 25 -4.28 3.62 -0.52
C ILE A 25 -3.01 2.88 -0.09
N SER A 26 -1.85 3.23 -0.66
CA SER A 26 -0.56 2.63 -0.28
C SER A 26 -0.22 2.91 1.19
N ILE A 27 -0.44 4.13 1.66
CA ILE A 27 -0.23 4.51 3.06
C ILE A 27 -1.16 3.72 3.98
N ILE A 28 -2.46 3.71 3.68
CA ILE A 28 -3.47 3.01 4.49
C ILE A 28 -3.16 1.50 4.55
N ALA A 29 -2.84 0.90 3.40
CA ALA A 29 -2.54 -0.52 3.30
C ALA A 29 -1.22 -0.89 3.99
N PHE A 30 -0.22 -0.01 4.02
CA PHE A 30 1.01 -0.24 4.79
C PHE A 30 0.75 -0.35 6.29
N PHE A 31 -0.10 0.52 6.84
CA PHE A 31 -0.54 0.41 8.23
C PHE A 31 -1.34 -0.88 8.49
N ASN A 32 -2.18 -1.28 7.53
CA ASN A 32 -2.91 -2.55 7.61
C ASN A 32 -1.96 -3.77 7.62
N THR A 33 -0.89 -3.73 6.82
CA THR A 33 0.17 -4.76 6.85
C THR A 33 0.77 -4.86 8.25
N ILE A 34 1.21 -3.76 8.85
CA ILE A 34 1.78 -3.77 10.21
C ILE A 34 0.77 -4.35 11.21
N GLN A 35 -0.49 -3.90 11.12
CA GLN A 35 -1.57 -4.38 11.95
C GLN A 35 -1.77 -5.90 11.85
N THR A 36 -1.68 -6.49 10.64
CA THR A 36 -1.83 -7.94 10.44
C THR A 36 -0.71 -8.77 11.08
N TYR A 37 0.50 -8.23 11.22
CA TYR A 37 1.59 -8.94 11.92
C TYR A 37 1.52 -8.80 13.45
N ILE A 38 0.98 -7.70 13.96
CA ILE A 38 0.91 -7.42 15.40
C ILE A 38 -0.38 -7.99 16.03
N SER A 39 -1.52 -7.91 15.33
CA SER A 39 -2.83 -8.21 15.92
C SER A 39 -3.69 -9.13 15.06
N LEU A 40 -3.84 -10.37 15.54
CA LEU A 40 -4.80 -11.33 15.00
C LEU A 40 -6.25 -10.91 15.31
N LYS A 41 -6.50 -10.45 16.54
CA LYS A 41 -7.84 -10.11 17.05
C LYS A 41 -8.50 -9.01 16.22
N LEU A 42 -7.70 -8.06 15.74
CA LEU A 42 -8.23 -6.97 14.92
C LEU A 42 -8.61 -7.46 13.53
N THR A 43 -7.82 -8.36 12.94
CA THR A 43 -8.15 -9.03 11.68
C THR A 43 -9.41 -9.90 11.83
N GLN A 44 -9.54 -10.65 12.92
CA GLN A 44 -10.74 -11.43 13.25
C GLN A 44 -12.00 -10.56 13.36
N ARG A 45 -11.88 -9.35 13.91
CA ARG A 45 -13.00 -8.42 14.03
C ARG A 45 -13.45 -7.86 12.67
N VAL A 46 -12.52 -7.64 11.74
CA VAL A 46 -12.82 -7.24 10.35
C VAL A 46 -13.58 -8.37 9.64
N TYR A 47 -13.17 -9.61 9.86
CA TYR A 47 -13.81 -10.81 9.30
C TYR A 47 -14.77 -11.48 10.30
N SER A 48 -15.64 -10.70 10.95
CA SER A 48 -16.56 -11.21 11.98
C SER A 48 -17.49 -12.33 11.50
N GLY A 49 -17.80 -12.38 10.20
CA GLY A 49 -18.60 -13.45 9.58
C GLY A 49 -17.89 -14.79 9.40
N ALA A 50 -16.58 -14.85 9.57
CA ALA A 50 -15.76 -16.07 9.46
C ALA A 50 -14.59 -16.04 10.45
N TYR A 51 -14.87 -15.60 11.68
CA TYR A 51 -13.85 -15.35 12.71
C TYR A 51 -13.02 -16.60 13.04
N ASP A 52 -13.67 -17.76 12.94
CA ASP A 52 -13.16 -19.11 13.18
C ASP A 52 -12.17 -19.58 12.10
N GLN A 53 -12.26 -19.02 10.90
CA GLN A 53 -11.38 -19.33 9.77
C GLN A 53 -10.12 -18.44 9.75
N VAL A 54 -10.10 -17.35 10.53
CA VAL A 54 -8.96 -16.45 10.62
C VAL A 54 -7.89 -17.04 11.54
N ASN A 55 -6.88 -17.64 10.91
CA ASN A 55 -5.73 -18.22 11.59
C ASN A 55 -4.47 -17.35 11.45
N PRO A 56 -3.47 -17.48 12.36
CA PRO A 56 -2.25 -16.67 12.34
C PRO A 56 -1.42 -16.78 11.06
N LEU A 57 -1.43 -17.94 10.41
CA LEU A 57 -0.67 -18.15 9.18
C LEU A 57 -1.30 -17.41 7.99
N GLY A 58 -2.63 -17.51 7.86
CA GLY A 58 -3.42 -16.83 6.83
C GLY A 58 -3.38 -15.31 6.96
N THR A 59 -3.44 -14.78 8.18
CA THR A 59 -3.30 -13.33 8.42
C THR A 59 -1.93 -12.81 7.97
N ARG A 60 -0.85 -13.56 8.19
CA ARG A 60 0.49 -13.20 7.71
C ARG A 60 0.61 -13.29 6.20
N LEU A 61 0.01 -14.30 5.57
CA LEU A 61 -0.04 -14.42 4.11
C LEU A 61 -0.78 -13.23 3.48
N PHE A 62 -1.94 -12.86 4.05
CA PHE A 62 -2.69 -11.68 3.65
C PHE A 62 -1.89 -10.38 3.85
N GLY A 63 -1.16 -10.26 4.96
CA GLY A 63 -0.25 -9.15 5.21
C GLY A 63 0.88 -9.06 4.18
N THR A 64 1.52 -10.19 3.85
CA THR A 64 2.57 -10.25 2.81
C THR A 64 2.02 -9.85 1.44
N TRP A 65 0.84 -10.37 1.07
CA TRP A 65 0.18 -9.99 -0.18
C TRP A 65 -0.10 -8.49 -0.25
N THR A 66 -0.58 -7.92 0.86
CA THR A 66 -0.88 -6.48 0.99
C THR A 66 0.40 -5.65 0.92
N LEU A 67 1.49 -6.11 1.53
CA LEU A 67 2.80 -5.45 1.45
C LEU A 67 3.34 -5.38 0.02
N VAL A 68 3.31 -6.51 -0.71
CA VAL A 68 3.72 -6.54 -2.13
C VAL A 68 2.84 -5.59 -2.94
N SER A 69 1.54 -5.62 -2.69
CA SER A 69 0.55 -4.73 -3.27
C SER A 69 0.83 -3.24 -3.02
N VAL A 70 1.31 -2.86 -1.83
CA VAL A 70 1.70 -1.49 -1.47
C VAL A 70 2.91 -1.05 -2.27
N ILE A 71 3.94 -1.89 -2.39
CA ILE A 71 5.17 -1.57 -3.13
C ILE A 71 4.84 -1.24 -4.59
N ILE A 72 4.00 -2.06 -5.23
CA ILE A 72 3.58 -1.86 -6.62
C ILE A 72 2.77 -0.56 -6.77
N ARG A 73 1.82 -0.30 -5.86
CA ARG A 73 0.97 0.90 -5.93
C ARG A 73 1.75 2.18 -5.65
N PHE A 74 2.69 2.13 -4.71
CA PHE A 74 3.58 3.25 -4.41
C PHE A 74 4.48 3.54 -5.61
N TYR A 75 5.11 2.52 -6.19
CA TYR A 75 5.93 2.67 -7.40
C TYR A 75 5.10 3.21 -8.58
N GLY A 76 3.91 2.66 -8.80
CA GLY A 76 2.96 3.10 -9.82
C GLY A 76 2.53 4.55 -9.63
N ALA A 77 2.30 5.01 -8.39
CA ALA A 77 1.90 6.38 -8.11
C ALA A 77 2.93 7.42 -8.61
N TYR A 78 4.22 7.10 -8.62
CA TYR A 78 5.26 8.00 -9.15
C TYR A 78 5.54 7.79 -10.64
N HIS A 79 5.37 6.57 -11.17
CA HIS A 79 5.74 6.23 -12.55
C HIS A 79 4.56 6.21 -13.56
N MET A 80 3.31 6.41 -13.11
CA MET A 80 2.11 6.40 -13.96
C MET A 80 2.08 7.50 -15.03
N SER A 81 2.90 8.54 -14.95
CA SER A 81 2.94 9.63 -15.95
C SER A 81 3.66 9.28 -17.25
N ASN A 82 4.40 8.17 -17.31
CA ASN A 82 5.04 7.74 -18.54
C ASN A 82 4.03 7.00 -19.41
N SER A 83 3.30 7.75 -20.23
CA SER A 83 2.71 7.20 -21.46
C SER A 83 3.84 6.80 -22.39
N VAL A 84 3.94 5.50 -22.70
CA VAL A 84 4.82 4.95 -23.74
C VAL A 84 4.57 5.65 -25.07
#